data_AF-A0A3D5H667-F1
#
_entry.id   AF-A0A3D5H667-F1
#
_cell.length_a   1.000
_cell.length_b   1.000
_cell.length_c   1.000
_cell.angle_alpha   90.00
_cell.angle_beta   90.00
_cell.angle_gamma   90.00
#
_symmetry.space_group_name_H-M   'P 1'
#
loop_
_entity.id
_entity.type
_entity.pdbx_description
1 polymer ?
#
loop_
_entity_poly.entity_id
_entity_poly.type
_entity_poly.pdbx_seq_one_letter_code
_entity_poly.pdbx_strand_id
1 'polypeptide(L)'
;QQLGSMIVQGEIDILIFFWDPMQPQPHDVDVKALLRIAVLYNIPTACNRSTADFLISSHLLKEKYDRVLRDYSEYTGRTIDV
;
A
#
# COMPACT_ATOMS: atom_id res chain seq x y z
N GLN A 1 7.90 2.19 -10.80
CA GLN A 1 7.44 3.48 -10.23
C GLN A 1 6.00 3.86 -10.60
N GLN A 2 5.43 3.42 -11.74
CA GLN A 2 4.07 3.81 -12.15
C GLN A 2 2.96 3.37 -11.18
N LEU A 3 3.02 2.15 -10.64
CA LEU A 3 2.01 1.65 -9.68
C LEU A 3 1.86 2.53 -8.42
N GLY A 4 2.96 3.07 -7.91
CA GLY A 4 2.92 3.97 -6.74
C GLY A 4 2.15 5.26 -7.04
N SER A 5 2.31 5.82 -8.25
CA SER A 5 1.55 7.00 -8.69
C SER A 5 0.06 6.70 -8.76
N MET A 6 -0.31 5.55 -9.30
CA MET A 6 -1.71 5.13 -9.42
C MET A 6 -2.38 4.95 -8.04
N ILE A 7 -1.65 4.47 -7.03
CA ILE A 7 -2.14 4.41 -5.64
C ILE A 7 -2.41 5.82 -5.09
N VAL A 8 -1.48 6.76 -5.33
CA VAL A 8 -1.61 8.16 -4.90
C VAL A 8 -2.78 8.86 -5.58
N GLN A 9 -2.99 8.59 -6.86
CA GLN A 9 -4.07 9.17 -7.68
C GLN A 9 -5.43 8.52 -7.38
N GLY A 10 -5.47 7.44 -6.58
CA GLY A 10 -6.70 6.71 -6.28
C GLY A 10 -7.19 5.84 -7.45
N GLU A 11 -6.32 5.50 -8.40
CA GLU A 11 -6.61 4.60 -9.52
C GLU A 11 -6.44 3.12 -9.12
N ILE A 12 -5.74 2.85 -8.01
CA ILE A 12 -5.60 1.51 -7.41
C ILE A 12 -6.16 1.54 -5.99
N ASP A 13 -7.25 0.80 -5.78
CA ASP A 13 -7.89 0.67 -4.47
C ASP A 13 -7.38 -0.52 -3.65
N ILE A 14 -6.83 -1.56 -4.32
CA ILE A 14 -6.37 -2.79 -3.68
C ILE A 14 -5.08 -3.25 -4.35
N LEU A 15 -4.09 -3.65 -3.53
CA LEU A 15 -2.81 -4.17 -3.99
C LEU A 15 -2.67 -5.66 -3.62
N ILE A 16 -2.67 -6.54 -4.62
CA ILE A 16 -2.29 -7.94 -4.44
C ILE A 16 -0.89 -8.11 -5.01
N PHE A 17 0.11 -8.34 -4.16
CA PHE A 17 1.50 -8.39 -4.55
C PHE A 17 2.22 -9.62 -3.97
N PHE A 18 2.33 -10.68 -4.78
CA PHE A 18 3.05 -11.88 -4.38
C PHE A 18 4.52 -11.73 -4.78
N TRP A 19 5.38 -11.69 -3.78
CA TRP A 19 6.82 -11.59 -3.93
C TRP A 19 7.49 -12.79 -3.24
N ASP A 20 8.70 -13.16 -3.69
CA ASP A 20 9.45 -14.28 -3.13
C ASP A 20 10.20 -13.86 -1.85
N PRO A 21 9.89 -14.44 -0.68
CA PRO A 21 10.55 -14.08 0.57
C PRO A 21 11.93 -14.74 0.76
N MET A 22 12.29 -15.73 -0.06
CA MET A 22 13.49 -16.55 0.13
C MET A 22 14.68 -16.11 -0.72
N GLN A 23 14.45 -15.40 -1.83
CA GLN A 23 15.52 -14.94 -2.71
C GLN A 23 15.55 -13.41 -2.79
N PRO A 24 16.64 -12.76 -2.36
CA PRO A 24 16.77 -11.32 -2.52
C PRO A 24 16.83 -10.99 -4.01
N GLN A 25 15.97 -10.09 -4.46
CA GLN A 25 15.94 -9.66 -5.84
C GLN A 25 16.61 -8.29 -5.99
N PRO A 26 17.21 -7.97 -7.15
CA PRO A 26 17.81 -6.65 -7.39
C PRO A 26 16.84 -5.48 -7.19
N HIS A 27 15.53 -5.75 -7.23
CA HIS A 27 14.44 -4.79 -7.09
C HIS A 27 13.78 -4.78 -5.69
N ASP A 28 14.41 -5.36 -4.66
CA ASP A 28 13.87 -5.36 -3.28
C ASP A 28 13.62 -3.94 -2.72
N VAL A 29 14.39 -2.95 -3.20
CA VAL A 29 14.19 -1.53 -2.85
C VAL A 29 12.85 -1.02 -3.37
N ASP A 30 12.46 -1.43 -4.58
CA ASP A 30 11.19 -1.05 -5.20
C ASP A 30 9.99 -1.73 -4.52
N VAL A 31 10.14 -2.99 -4.09
CA VAL A 31 9.13 -3.72 -3.30
C VAL A 31 8.82 -2.96 -2.02
N LYS A 32 9.86 -2.58 -1.26
CA LYS A 32 9.71 -1.81 -0.03
C LYS A 32 9.12 -0.43 -0.27
N ALA A 33 9.50 0.24 -1.35
CA ALA A 33 8.95 1.54 -1.71
C ALA A 33 7.45 1.46 -2.03
N LEU A 34 7.02 0.46 -2.80
CA LEU A 34 5.61 0.25 -3.14
C LEU A 34 4.77 -0.09 -1.91
N LEU A 35 5.24 -1.03 -1.08
CA LEU A 35 4.55 -1.39 0.17
C LEU A 35 4.46 -0.21 1.14
N ARG A 36 5.49 0.65 1.20
CA ARG A 36 5.46 1.87 2.00
C ARG A 36 4.36 2.83 1.53
N ILE A 37 4.20 3.02 0.22
CA ILE A 37 3.13 3.84 -0.35
C ILE A 37 1.76 3.22 -0.03
N ALA A 38 1.62 1.90 -0.17
CA ALA A 38 0.38 1.20 0.14
C ALA A 38 -0.06 1.37 1.60
N VAL A 39 0.89 1.31 2.53
CA VAL A 39 0.67 1.60 3.96
C VAL A 39 0.31 3.06 4.19
N LEU A 40 1.03 4.00 3.54
CA LEU A 40 0.80 5.44 3.69
C LEU A 40 -0.62 5.85 3.26
N TYR A 41 -1.10 5.32 2.15
CA TYR A 41 -2.43 5.58 1.60
C TYR A 41 -3.51 4.61 2.10
N ASN A 42 -3.16 3.75 3.06
CA ASN A 42 -4.05 2.81 3.74
C ASN A 42 -4.91 1.98 2.78
N ILE A 43 -4.32 1.47 1.69
CA ILE A 43 -5.02 0.56 0.78
C ILE A 43 -4.95 -0.88 1.29
N PRO A 44 -6.04 -1.68 1.18
CA PRO A 44 -5.99 -3.12 1.38
C PRO A 44 -4.86 -3.74 0.54
N THR A 45 -3.92 -4.41 1.23
CA THR A 45 -2.73 -4.98 0.60
C THR A 45 -2.54 -6.42 1.02
N ALA A 46 -2.38 -7.32 0.05
CA ALA A 46 -2.05 -8.72 0.28
C ALA A 46 -0.66 -9.05 -0.26
N CYS A 47 0.23 -9.48 0.63
CA CYS A 47 1.58 -9.93 0.27
C CYS A 47 1.67 -11.47 0.08
N ASN A 48 0.58 -12.19 0.34
CA ASN A 48 0.52 -13.63 0.22
C ASN A 48 -0.91 -14.07 -0.14
N ARG A 49 -1.03 -15.33 -0.56
CA ARG A 49 -2.30 -15.92 -0.99
C ARG A 49 -3.36 -15.92 0.11
N SER A 50 -2.98 -16.26 1.34
CA SER A 50 -3.93 -16.29 2.46
C SER A 50 -4.57 -14.91 2.66
N THR A 51 -3.79 -13.84 2.72
CA THR A 51 -4.33 -12.48 2.83
C THR A 51 -5.20 -12.11 1.63
N ALA A 52 -4.83 -12.51 0.41
CA ALA A 52 -5.66 -12.28 -0.77
C ALA A 52 -7.01 -13.00 -0.70
N ASP A 53 -7.04 -14.25 -0.23
CA ASP A 53 -8.25 -15.04 -0.03
C ASP A 53 -9.18 -14.39 1.03
N PHE A 54 -8.61 -13.82 2.10
CA PHE A 54 -9.37 -13.04 3.09
C PHE A 54 -9.89 -11.71 2.53
N LEU A 55 -9.09 -11.00 1.73
CA LEU A 55 -9.52 -9.74 1.11
C LEU A 55 -10.66 -9.97 0.11
N ILE A 56 -10.55 -10.98 -0.75
CA ILE A 56 -11.56 -11.25 -1.78
C ILE A 56 -12.90 -11.73 -1.20
N SER A 57 -12.85 -12.42 -0.05
CA SER A 57 -14.04 -12.93 0.64
C SER A 57 -14.72 -11.90 1.55
N SER A 58 -14.06 -10.77 1.84
CA SER A 58 -14.58 -9.73 2.70
C SER A 58 -15.86 -9.09 2.14
N HIS A 59 -16.86 -8.86 3.00
CA HIS A 59 -18.07 -8.12 2.60
C HIS A 59 -17.74 -6.67 2.21
N LEU A 60 -16.70 -6.09 2.83
CA LEU A 60 -16.25 -4.72 2.58
C LEU A 60 -15.77 -4.51 1.14
N LEU A 61 -15.42 -5.58 0.43
CA LEU A 61 -15.02 -5.51 -0.97
C LEU A 61 -16.19 -5.11 -1.90
N LYS A 62 -17.41 -5.49 -1.53
CA LYS A 62 -18.62 -5.25 -2.33
C LYS A 62 -19.26 -3.89 -2.05
N GLU A 63 -18.75 -3.19 -1.05
CA GLU A 63 -19.30 -1.93 -0.55
C GLU A 63 -18.31 -0.81 -0.81
N LYS A 64 -18.82 0.43 -0.83
CA LYS A 64 -17.92 1.58 -0.86
C LYS A 64 -17.20 1.67 0.49
N TYR A 65 -15.88 1.56 0.48
CA TYR A 65 -15.06 1.67 1.68
C TYR A 65 -14.31 3.01 1.70
N ASP A 66 -14.72 3.90 2.61
CA ASP A 66 -14.03 5.17 2.83
C ASP A 66 -12.84 4.94 3.79
N ARG A 67 -11.63 4.97 3.24
CA ARG A 67 -10.38 4.75 3.98
C ARG A 67 -10.14 5.86 4.99
N VAL A 68 -9.78 5.49 6.22
CA VAL A 68 -9.24 6.43 7.20
C VAL A 68 -7.81 6.78 6.81
N LEU A 69 -7.59 7.97 6.26
CA LEU A 69 -6.26 8.50 5.99
C LEU A 69 -5.74 9.25 7.22
N ARG A 70 -4.50 8.97 7.61
CA ARG A 70 -3.82 9.77 8.62
C ARG A 70 -3.44 11.12 8.01
N ASP A 71 -3.70 12.18 8.76
CA ASP A 71 -3.16 13.48 8.41
C ASP A 71 -1.66 13.51 8.75
N TYR A 72 -0.83 13.72 7.73
CA TYR A 72 0.61 13.85 7.86
C TYR A 72 1.07 15.31 7.80
N SER A 73 0.14 16.28 7.83
CA SER A 73 0.41 17.72 7.78
C SER A 73 1.43 18.16 8.84
N GLU A 74 1.30 17.68 10.08
CA GLU A 74 2.25 17.94 11.17
C GLU A 74 3.66 17.45 10.85
N TYR A 75 3.80 16.29 10.22
CA TYR A 75 5.11 15.75 9.82
C TYR A 75 5.73 16.56 8.69
N THR A 76 4.92 16.99 7.71
CA THR A 76 5.39 17.81 6.59
C THR A 76 5.73 19.25 7.00
N GLY A 77 5.04 19.78 8.03
CA GLY A 77 5.22 21.14 8.52
C GLY A 77 6.24 21.30 9.63
N ARG A 78 6.89 20.21 10.08
CA ARG A 78 7.89 20.28 11.14
C ARG A 78 9.08 21.12 10.70
N THR A 79 9.47 22.08 11.54
CA THR A 79 10.75 22.78 11.38
C THR A 79 11.86 21.78 11.60
N ILE A 80 12.69 21.56 10.58
CA ILE A 80 13.92 20.78 10.73
C ILE A 80 14.97 21.78 11.19
N ASP A 81 15.36 21.72 12.46
CA ASP A 81 16.61 22.35 12.90
C ASP A 81 17.76 21.61 12.23
N VAL A 82 18.31 22.22 11.18
CA VAL A 82 19.50 21.76 10.45
C VAL A 82 20.70 22.57 10.93
#